data_AF-Q2BAD6-F1
#
_entry.id   AF-Q2BAD6-F1
#
_cell.length_a   1.000
_cell.length_b   1.000
_cell.length_c   1.000
_cell.angle_alpha   90.00
_cell.angle_beta   90.00
_cell.angle_gamma   90.00
#
_symmetry.space_group_name_H-M   'P 1'
#
loop_
_entity.id
_entity.type
_entity.pdbx_description
1 polymer ?
#
loop_
_entity_poly.entity_id
_entity_poly.type
_entity_poly.pdbx_seq_one_letter_code
_entity_poly.pdbx_strand_id
1 'polypeptide(L)'
;MNIVWFRKDLRIHDHRPLAEACASAEEVIPLYIAEPLSGRKEVSRRHIQFAAEGLEQLDEGLRGLGGRLFAAQGTIIDILEELLKRYGDFSLFFHLEYDTDTDRLAAEWMGSKGLPFYPFHPPGQLEKPKSKSRFRKLWQESMLEELTDPPAAVRVPEKVPDFLNLSVQKALGMKVKGEAIRFGQNGGEKRGIETLEFFIGEQLANYEKNYQKPLASSFSSSRLSPYLAYGNISPRLAYHEAAKKAENCTETEKQQLSLFQSKLLERSEALQWQEKETQANAADSNSARAHDAELLEKWRTGNTGIPSVDASMRCLRKTGWLNYSSRRMLAGFACNILLLDWEKAALELALLFLDHEPAVHMKEMGILAGKSGSKTVKIIDPVKWGKELDTDGSFIRRYVPELKDVDAAYIHEPWLYPGFFQLGYPAPICDVRKAIKQAKRQIEDQKKDQKPKDILKSKKAALESEEQLTWDFD
;
A
#
# COMPACT_ATOMS: atom_id res chain seq x y z
N MET A 1 -17.67 11.74 -28.02
CA MET A 1 -17.90 11.21 -26.66
C MET A 1 -16.56 10.93 -26.00
N ASN A 2 -16.45 11.13 -24.69
CA ASN A 2 -15.25 10.81 -23.93
C ASN A 2 -15.49 9.63 -22.98
N ILE A 3 -14.43 8.89 -22.67
CA ILE A 3 -14.44 7.80 -21.70
C ILE A 3 -13.43 8.14 -20.61
N VAL A 4 -13.86 8.08 -19.35
CA VAL A 4 -12.99 8.29 -18.19
C VAL A 4 -12.77 6.94 -17.52
N TRP A 5 -11.56 6.42 -17.58
CA TRP A 5 -11.23 5.09 -17.05
C TRP A 5 -10.67 5.15 -15.63
N PHE A 6 -11.55 4.85 -14.68
CA PHE A 6 -11.24 4.75 -13.25
C PHE A 6 -10.57 3.41 -12.90
N ARG A 7 -9.56 3.47 -12.03
CA ARG A 7 -8.86 2.32 -11.45
C ARG A 7 -8.62 2.52 -9.95
N LYS A 8 -7.47 3.08 -9.56
CA LYS A 8 -7.08 3.38 -8.17
C LYS A 8 -7.14 4.88 -7.87
N ASP A 9 -8.12 5.54 -8.45
CA ASP A 9 -8.41 6.97 -8.37
C ASP A 9 -9.89 7.19 -8.10
N LEU A 10 -10.44 6.40 -7.17
CA LEU A 10 -11.88 6.26 -6.90
C LEU A 10 -12.47 7.47 -6.14
N ARG A 11 -12.46 8.63 -6.79
CA ARG A 11 -12.89 9.93 -6.25
C ARG A 11 -13.35 10.87 -7.37
N ILE A 12 -14.14 11.89 -7.04
CA ILE A 12 -14.50 12.97 -7.97
C ILE A 12 -13.73 14.27 -7.72
N HIS A 13 -13.24 14.52 -6.50
CA HIS A 13 -12.47 15.72 -6.18
C HIS A 13 -11.00 15.56 -6.58
N ASP A 14 -10.39 16.66 -7.03
CA ASP A 14 -9.03 16.70 -7.53
C ASP A 14 -8.76 15.62 -8.59
N HIS A 15 -9.73 15.43 -9.51
CA HIS A 15 -9.70 14.40 -10.54
C HIS A 15 -9.68 15.01 -11.96
N ARG A 16 -8.50 15.46 -12.40
CA ARG A 16 -8.28 16.12 -13.71
C ARG A 16 -8.84 15.35 -14.92
N PRO A 17 -8.63 14.02 -15.08
CA PRO A 17 -9.18 13.31 -16.23
C PRO A 17 -10.71 13.42 -16.33
N LEU A 18 -11.41 13.48 -15.20
CA LEU A 18 -12.88 13.58 -15.16
C LEU A 18 -13.32 14.99 -15.54
N ALA A 19 -12.69 16.01 -14.94
CA ALA A 19 -12.99 17.41 -15.21
C ALA A 19 -12.72 17.76 -16.70
N GLU A 20 -11.56 17.40 -17.22
CA GLU A 20 -11.18 17.71 -18.61
C GLU A 20 -12.01 16.91 -19.63
N ALA A 21 -12.38 15.67 -19.34
CA ALA A 21 -13.29 14.90 -20.19
C ALA A 21 -14.70 15.52 -20.26
N CYS A 22 -15.24 16.01 -19.14
CA CYS A 22 -16.55 16.66 -19.11
C CYS A 22 -16.54 18.05 -19.76
N ALA A 23 -15.40 18.75 -19.74
CA ALA A 23 -15.25 20.05 -20.38
C ALA A 23 -15.11 19.97 -21.90
N SER A 24 -14.65 18.84 -22.44
CA SER A 24 -14.29 18.68 -23.86
C SER A 24 -15.27 17.84 -24.68
N ALA A 25 -16.31 17.27 -24.07
CA ALA A 25 -17.36 16.55 -24.80
C ALA A 25 -18.74 16.70 -24.12
N GLU A 26 -19.80 16.58 -24.93
CA GLU A 26 -21.17 16.62 -24.44
C GLU A 26 -21.56 15.38 -23.61
N GLU A 27 -20.96 14.23 -23.93
CA GLU A 27 -21.22 12.95 -23.26
C GLU A 27 -19.91 12.30 -22.80
N VAL A 28 -19.94 11.76 -21.58
CA VAL A 28 -18.85 11.07 -20.91
C VAL A 28 -19.34 9.72 -20.39
N ILE A 29 -18.53 8.67 -20.53
CA ILE A 29 -18.73 7.38 -19.86
C ILE A 29 -17.69 7.25 -18.74
N PRO A 30 -18.06 7.48 -17.46
CA PRO A 30 -17.25 7.07 -16.31
C PRO A 30 -17.22 5.55 -16.23
N LEU A 31 -16.06 4.95 -16.45
CA LEU A 31 -15.91 3.51 -16.64
C LEU A 31 -14.94 2.91 -15.63
N TYR A 32 -15.37 1.88 -14.91
CA TYR A 32 -14.52 0.97 -14.18
C TYR A 32 -14.46 -0.40 -14.89
N ILE A 33 -13.27 -0.95 -15.05
CA ILE A 33 -13.08 -2.27 -15.65
C ILE A 33 -12.52 -3.22 -14.59
N ALA A 34 -13.30 -4.23 -14.24
CA ALA A 34 -12.84 -5.33 -13.40
C ALA A 34 -12.00 -6.29 -14.26
N GLU A 35 -10.70 -6.05 -14.28
CA GLU A 35 -9.74 -6.90 -14.99
C GLU A 35 -9.58 -8.27 -14.32
N PRO A 36 -9.32 -9.35 -15.10
CA PRO A 36 -9.04 -10.66 -14.55
C PRO A 36 -7.86 -10.62 -13.55
N LEU A 37 -8.06 -11.22 -12.37
CA LEU A 37 -7.01 -11.35 -11.36
C LEU A 37 -5.98 -12.45 -11.65
N SER A 38 -6.00 -13.04 -12.85
CA SER A 38 -5.08 -14.11 -13.24
C SER A 38 -3.62 -13.68 -13.00
N GLY A 39 -2.93 -14.38 -12.08
CA GLY A 39 -1.56 -14.07 -11.70
C GLY A 39 -1.40 -13.14 -10.49
N ARG A 40 -2.43 -12.41 -10.07
CA ARG A 40 -2.41 -11.55 -8.85
C ARG A 40 -2.71 -12.38 -7.61
N LYS A 41 -1.67 -12.82 -6.90
CA LYS A 41 -1.79 -13.69 -5.71
C LYS A 41 -2.05 -12.89 -4.43
N GLU A 42 -1.75 -11.61 -4.44
CA GLU A 42 -1.78 -10.66 -3.32
C GLU A 42 -3.16 -10.01 -3.09
N VAL A 43 -4.15 -10.31 -3.92
CA VAL A 43 -5.52 -9.78 -3.78
C VAL A 43 -6.39 -10.73 -2.96
N SER A 44 -7.05 -10.20 -1.92
CA SER A 44 -7.94 -10.97 -1.05
C SER A 44 -9.33 -10.35 -0.96
N ARG A 45 -10.27 -11.05 -0.33
CA ARG A 45 -11.67 -10.61 -0.18
C ARG A 45 -11.82 -9.24 0.47
N ARG A 46 -10.90 -8.86 1.36
CA ARG A 46 -10.92 -7.53 2.01
C ARG A 46 -10.58 -6.39 1.05
N HIS A 47 -9.68 -6.62 0.09
CA HIS A 47 -9.33 -5.64 -0.94
C HIS A 47 -10.51 -5.41 -1.88
N ILE A 48 -11.13 -6.51 -2.30
CA ILE A 48 -12.32 -6.47 -3.15
C ILE A 48 -13.47 -5.75 -2.43
N GLN A 49 -13.68 -6.00 -1.14
CA GLN A 49 -14.68 -5.31 -0.34
C GLN A 49 -14.39 -3.80 -0.28
N PHE A 50 -13.17 -3.39 0.07
CA PHE A 50 -12.81 -1.97 0.19
C PHE A 50 -12.94 -1.25 -1.17
N ALA A 51 -12.51 -1.89 -2.26
CA ALA A 51 -12.66 -1.35 -3.61
C ALA A 51 -14.14 -1.21 -4.01
N ALA A 52 -14.98 -2.21 -3.70
CA ALA A 52 -16.41 -2.17 -3.98
C ALA A 52 -17.09 -1.01 -3.23
N GLU A 53 -16.79 -0.83 -1.95
CA GLU A 53 -17.30 0.29 -1.15
C GLU A 53 -16.83 1.65 -1.71
N GLY A 54 -15.59 1.73 -2.21
CA GLY A 54 -15.07 2.91 -2.88
C GLY A 54 -15.78 3.23 -4.20
N LEU A 55 -16.02 2.21 -5.02
CA LEU A 55 -16.74 2.33 -6.29
C LEU A 55 -18.23 2.66 -6.11
N GLU A 56 -18.87 2.12 -5.07
CA GLU A 56 -20.25 2.47 -4.70
C GLU A 56 -20.35 3.95 -4.33
N GLN A 57 -19.40 4.48 -3.55
CA GLN A 57 -19.38 5.91 -3.23
C GLN A 57 -18.98 6.80 -4.42
N LEU A 58 -18.13 6.31 -5.33
CA LEU A 58 -17.86 6.99 -6.59
C LEU A 58 -19.13 7.07 -7.46
N ASP A 59 -19.91 6.00 -7.58
CA ASP A 59 -21.20 6.02 -8.30
C ASP A 59 -22.18 7.01 -7.65
N GLU A 60 -22.27 7.04 -6.32
CA GLU A 60 -23.07 8.03 -5.59
C GLU A 60 -22.64 9.47 -5.93
N GLY A 61 -21.34 9.76 -5.89
CA GLY A 61 -20.79 11.06 -6.25
C GLY A 61 -21.10 11.46 -7.69
N LEU A 62 -20.90 10.54 -8.65
CA LEU A 62 -21.21 10.77 -10.06
C LEU A 62 -22.71 10.98 -10.31
N ARG A 63 -23.59 10.28 -9.58
CA ARG A 63 -25.05 10.51 -9.61
C ARG A 63 -25.43 11.87 -9.06
N GLY A 64 -24.73 12.35 -8.03
CA GLY A 64 -24.88 13.71 -7.52
C GLY A 64 -24.59 14.78 -8.60
N LEU A 65 -23.73 14.46 -9.57
CA LEU A 65 -23.41 15.29 -10.72
C LEU A 65 -24.31 15.02 -11.96
N GLY A 66 -25.34 14.18 -11.84
CA GLY A 66 -26.27 13.84 -12.93
C GLY A 66 -25.83 12.66 -13.82
N GLY A 67 -24.67 12.06 -13.54
CA GLY A 67 -24.14 10.91 -14.26
C GLY A 67 -24.32 9.60 -13.50
N ARG A 68 -23.42 8.65 -13.75
CA ARG A 68 -23.26 7.40 -12.99
C ARG A 68 -21.95 6.72 -13.37
N LEU A 69 -21.51 5.77 -12.55
CA LEU A 69 -20.46 4.84 -12.88
C LEU A 69 -21.02 3.69 -13.73
N PHE A 70 -20.29 3.37 -14.79
CA PHE A 70 -20.45 2.14 -15.57
C PHE A 70 -19.36 1.16 -15.17
N ALA A 71 -19.70 -0.13 -15.15
CA ALA A 71 -18.73 -1.18 -14.85
C ALA A 71 -18.79 -2.29 -15.89
N ALA A 72 -17.61 -2.78 -16.26
CA ALA A 72 -17.43 -3.90 -17.17
C ALA A 72 -16.47 -4.92 -16.54
N GLN A 73 -16.46 -6.14 -17.09
CA GLN A 73 -15.53 -7.19 -16.70
C GLN A 73 -14.81 -7.70 -17.96
N GLY A 74 -13.48 -7.74 -17.94
CA GLY A 74 -12.67 -8.10 -19.10
C GLY A 74 -11.32 -7.42 -19.09
N THR A 75 -10.49 -7.64 -20.11
CA THR A 75 -9.26 -6.85 -20.27
C THR A 75 -9.61 -5.46 -20.83
N ILE A 76 -8.74 -4.47 -20.59
CA ILE A 76 -8.93 -3.13 -21.18
C ILE A 76 -9.12 -3.20 -22.70
N ILE A 77 -8.35 -4.04 -23.40
CA ILE A 77 -8.39 -4.14 -24.86
C ILE A 77 -9.74 -4.68 -25.34
N ASP A 78 -10.24 -5.75 -24.72
CA ASP A 78 -11.56 -6.32 -25.09
C ASP A 78 -12.67 -5.27 -24.94
N ILE A 79 -12.62 -4.50 -23.85
CA ILE A 79 -13.61 -3.46 -23.56
C ILE A 79 -13.51 -2.30 -24.55
N LEU A 80 -12.29 -1.84 -24.87
CA LEU A 80 -12.08 -0.78 -25.86
C LEU A 80 -12.54 -1.21 -27.27
N GLU A 81 -12.31 -2.47 -27.65
CA GLU A 81 -12.81 -3.02 -28.91
C GLU A 81 -14.34 -3.00 -29.00
N GLU A 82 -15.02 -3.45 -27.94
CA GLU A 82 -16.48 -3.41 -27.89
C GLU A 82 -17.02 -1.98 -27.88
N LEU A 83 -16.37 -1.05 -27.18
CA LEU A 83 -16.73 0.37 -27.21
C LEU A 83 -16.63 0.96 -28.61
N LEU A 84 -15.52 0.70 -29.33
CA LEU A 84 -15.31 1.17 -30.70
C LEU A 84 -16.38 0.61 -31.65
N LYS A 85 -16.71 -0.69 -31.54
CA LYS A 85 -17.76 -1.32 -32.36
C LYS A 85 -19.14 -0.68 -32.14
N ARG A 86 -19.45 -0.21 -30.92
CA ARG A 86 -20.78 0.28 -30.55
C ARG A 86 -20.95 1.77 -30.76
N TYR A 87 -19.91 2.56 -30.49
CA TYR A 87 -19.99 4.01 -30.47
C TYR A 87 -19.17 4.69 -31.56
N GLY A 88 -18.32 3.96 -32.30
CA GLY A 88 -17.37 4.56 -33.21
C GLY A 88 -16.25 5.27 -32.44
N ASP A 89 -15.83 6.43 -32.93
CA ASP A 89 -14.69 7.15 -32.39
C ASP A 89 -14.97 7.75 -31.00
N PHE A 90 -14.03 7.56 -30.08
CA PHE A 90 -14.07 8.12 -28.74
C PHE A 90 -12.67 8.53 -28.26
N SER A 91 -12.63 9.36 -27.22
CA SER A 91 -11.39 9.71 -26.51
C SER A 91 -11.28 8.97 -25.19
N LEU A 92 -10.07 8.58 -24.79
CA LEU A 92 -9.82 7.93 -23.49
C LEU A 92 -9.04 8.85 -22.54
N PHE A 93 -9.59 9.11 -21.35
CA PHE A 93 -8.99 9.91 -20.29
C PHE A 93 -8.72 9.04 -19.06
N PHE A 94 -7.50 9.08 -18.52
CA PHE A 94 -7.13 8.21 -17.40
C PHE A 94 -5.90 8.72 -16.64
N HIS A 95 -5.83 8.46 -15.34
CA HIS A 95 -4.57 8.64 -14.59
C HIS A 95 -3.56 7.55 -14.91
N LEU A 96 -2.26 7.81 -14.95
CA LEU A 96 -1.24 6.78 -15.04
C LEU A 96 -1.13 6.03 -13.70
N GLU A 97 -0.85 4.73 -13.73
CA GLU A 97 -0.37 3.99 -12.57
C GLU A 97 1.17 3.90 -12.60
N TYR A 98 1.81 3.65 -11.45
CA TYR A 98 3.26 3.50 -11.37
C TYR A 98 3.68 2.15 -11.96
N ASP A 99 3.99 2.14 -13.26
CA ASP A 99 4.53 1.01 -14.05
C ASP A 99 3.52 -0.12 -14.31
N THR A 100 2.55 0.12 -15.20
CA THR A 100 1.65 -0.93 -15.68
C THR A 100 1.77 -1.12 -17.19
N ASP A 101 1.95 -2.38 -17.61
CA ASP A 101 1.79 -2.76 -19.02
C ASP A 101 0.39 -2.39 -19.53
N THR A 102 -0.61 -2.36 -18.66
CA THR A 102 -1.99 -2.02 -19.02
C THR A 102 -2.11 -0.59 -19.58
N ASP A 103 -1.49 0.41 -18.96
CA ASP A 103 -1.50 1.80 -19.47
C ASP A 103 -0.84 1.88 -20.85
N ARG A 104 0.28 1.18 -21.03
CA ARG A 104 1.01 1.10 -22.30
C ARG A 104 0.18 0.41 -23.38
N LEU A 105 -0.43 -0.73 -23.06
CA LEU A 105 -1.30 -1.47 -23.98
C LEU A 105 -2.51 -0.65 -24.42
N ALA A 106 -3.14 0.07 -23.48
CA ALA A 106 -4.26 0.96 -23.81
C ALA A 106 -3.82 2.09 -24.76
N ALA A 107 -2.70 2.76 -24.46
CA ALA A 107 -2.16 3.82 -25.31
C ALA A 107 -1.75 3.33 -26.71
N GLU A 108 -1.03 2.20 -26.79
CA GLU A 108 -0.64 1.56 -28.05
C GLU A 108 -1.87 1.18 -28.89
N TRP A 109 -2.90 0.60 -28.25
CA TRP A 109 -4.14 0.23 -28.93
C TRP A 109 -4.88 1.46 -29.45
N MET A 110 -5.08 2.50 -28.63
CA MET A 110 -5.74 3.74 -29.03
C MET A 110 -5.02 4.38 -30.23
N GLY A 111 -3.68 4.46 -30.16
CA GLY A 111 -2.83 4.96 -31.25
C GLY A 111 -2.96 4.12 -32.54
N SER A 112 -3.01 2.79 -32.43
CA SER A 112 -3.19 1.90 -33.59
C SER A 112 -4.53 2.09 -34.31
N LYS A 113 -5.55 2.60 -33.61
CA LYS A 113 -6.88 2.91 -34.16
C LYS A 113 -7.02 4.38 -34.58
N GLY A 114 -6.00 5.21 -34.37
CA GLY A 114 -6.07 6.66 -34.62
C GLY A 114 -6.99 7.41 -33.65
N LEU A 115 -7.27 6.83 -32.48
CA LEU A 115 -8.16 7.42 -31.48
C LEU A 115 -7.37 8.26 -30.46
N PRO A 116 -7.89 9.42 -30.03
CA PRO A 116 -7.22 10.27 -29.06
C PRO A 116 -7.23 9.66 -27.64
N PHE A 117 -6.12 9.82 -26.91
CA PHE A 117 -6.03 9.43 -25.51
C PHE A 117 -5.23 10.47 -24.71
N TYR A 118 -5.59 10.62 -23.43
CA TYR A 118 -5.08 11.66 -22.54
C TYR A 118 -4.68 11.02 -21.20
N PRO A 119 -3.40 10.63 -21.05
CA PRO A 119 -2.87 10.13 -19.80
C PRO A 119 -2.50 11.29 -18.87
N PHE A 120 -2.83 11.17 -17.59
CA PHE A 120 -2.53 12.18 -16.56
C PHE A 120 -1.67 11.58 -15.47
N HIS A 121 -0.62 12.27 -15.04
CA HIS A 121 0.07 11.85 -13.81
C HIS A 121 -0.83 12.13 -12.59
N PRO A 122 -1.07 11.14 -11.71
CA PRO A 122 -1.67 11.39 -10.40
C PRO A 122 -0.86 12.45 -9.61
N PRO A 123 -1.50 13.20 -8.72
CA PRO A 123 -0.77 14.10 -7.83
C PRO A 123 0.32 13.36 -7.05
N GLY A 124 1.57 13.84 -7.15
CA GLY A 124 2.74 13.21 -6.52
C GLY A 124 3.42 12.11 -7.35
N GLN A 125 2.90 11.78 -8.53
CA GLN A 125 3.59 11.01 -9.55
C GLN A 125 4.24 11.95 -10.56
N LEU A 126 5.47 11.65 -10.97
CA LEU A 126 6.23 12.51 -11.88
C LEU A 126 6.83 11.70 -13.03
N GLU A 127 6.93 12.34 -14.19
CA GLU A 127 7.63 11.78 -15.33
C GLU A 127 9.14 11.74 -15.07
N LYS A 128 9.71 10.52 -14.99
CA LYS A 128 11.15 10.19 -15.00
C LYS A 128 12.07 11.27 -14.36
N PRO A 129 11.96 11.53 -13.05
CA PRO A 129 12.82 12.49 -12.38
C PRO A 129 14.30 12.04 -12.44
N LYS A 130 15.19 12.93 -12.90
CA LYS A 130 16.64 12.63 -13.05
C LYS A 130 17.37 12.36 -11.72
N SER A 131 16.82 12.77 -10.58
CA SER A 131 17.40 12.55 -9.26
C SER A 131 16.36 12.64 -8.15
N LYS A 132 16.67 12.08 -6.97
CA LYS A 132 15.80 12.19 -5.77
C LYS A 132 15.57 13.62 -5.33
N SER A 133 16.59 14.47 -5.37
CA SER A 133 16.46 15.89 -5.03
C SER A 133 15.50 16.61 -5.98
N ARG A 134 15.65 16.39 -7.29
CA ARG A 134 14.75 16.98 -8.30
C ARG A 134 13.32 16.50 -8.13
N PHE A 135 13.11 15.21 -7.86
CA PHE A 135 11.78 14.69 -7.56
C PHE A 135 11.13 15.38 -6.36
N ARG A 136 11.84 15.54 -5.22
CA ARG A 136 11.26 16.18 -4.03
C ARG A 136 10.78 17.59 -4.32
N LYS A 137 11.56 18.35 -5.09
CA LYS A 137 11.18 19.70 -5.54
C LYS A 137 9.91 19.66 -6.40
N LEU A 138 9.94 18.87 -7.47
CA LEU A 138 8.79 18.75 -8.39
C LEU A 138 7.54 18.16 -7.70
N TRP A 139 7.74 17.27 -6.73
CA TRP A 139 6.67 16.68 -5.94
C TRP A 139 5.99 17.76 -5.09
N GLN A 140 6.79 18.62 -4.46
CA GLN A 140 6.26 19.74 -3.69
C GLN A 140 5.51 20.73 -4.58
N GLU A 141 6.03 21.04 -5.77
CA GLU A 141 5.34 21.87 -6.76
C GLU A 141 3.99 21.24 -7.16
N SER A 142 3.95 19.94 -7.44
CA SER A 142 2.72 19.19 -7.75
C SER A 142 1.70 19.19 -6.61
N MET A 143 2.15 19.19 -5.35
CA MET A 143 1.28 19.26 -4.17
C MET A 143 0.72 20.67 -3.91
N LEU A 144 1.39 21.72 -4.43
CA LEU A 144 0.98 23.11 -4.30
C LEU A 144 0.07 23.59 -5.44
N GLU A 145 -0.05 22.82 -6.52
CA GLU A 145 -1.05 23.09 -7.56
C GLU A 145 -2.46 23.20 -6.97
N GLU A 146 -3.30 24.01 -7.60
CA GLU A 146 -4.71 24.14 -7.22
C GLU A 146 -5.43 22.79 -7.34
N LEU A 147 -6.31 22.53 -6.38
CA LEU A 147 -7.18 21.35 -6.41
C LEU A 147 -8.12 21.48 -7.60
N THR A 148 -8.29 20.38 -8.34
CA THR A 148 -9.28 20.36 -9.43
C THR A 148 -10.68 20.17 -8.87
N ASP A 149 -11.57 21.14 -9.10
CA ASP A 149 -12.98 21.01 -8.74
C ASP A 149 -13.66 19.88 -9.53
N PRO A 150 -14.63 19.15 -8.94
CA PRO A 150 -15.49 18.25 -9.69
C PRO A 150 -16.22 18.99 -10.82
N PRO A 151 -16.51 18.33 -11.95
CA PRO A 151 -17.26 18.96 -13.04
C PRO A 151 -18.68 19.33 -12.58
N ALA A 152 -19.22 20.43 -13.10
CA ALA A 152 -20.57 20.90 -12.74
C ALA A 152 -21.68 19.89 -13.09
N ALA A 153 -21.48 19.08 -14.13
CA ALA A 153 -22.36 17.98 -14.47
C ALA A 153 -21.59 16.89 -15.22
N VAL A 154 -22.00 15.63 -15.02
CA VAL A 154 -21.54 14.47 -15.79
C VAL A 154 -22.70 13.98 -16.64
N ARG A 155 -22.65 14.26 -17.94
CA ARG A 155 -23.69 13.84 -18.89
C ARG A 155 -23.29 12.51 -19.50
N VAL A 156 -24.12 11.49 -19.32
CA VAL A 156 -23.89 10.14 -19.85
C VAL A 156 -24.85 9.86 -21.01
N PRO A 157 -24.50 8.98 -21.97
CA PRO A 157 -25.42 8.58 -23.03
C PRO A 157 -26.69 7.93 -22.47
N GLU A 158 -27.85 8.24 -23.06
CA GLU A 158 -29.15 7.66 -22.63
C GLU A 158 -29.19 6.13 -22.79
N LYS A 159 -28.55 5.63 -23.85
CA LYS A 159 -28.49 4.20 -24.16
C LYS A 159 -27.05 3.74 -24.11
N VAL A 160 -26.78 2.79 -23.23
CA VAL A 160 -25.48 2.13 -23.12
C VAL A 160 -25.60 0.63 -23.41
N PRO A 161 -24.57 0.00 -23.99
CA PRO A 161 -24.49 -1.44 -24.15
C PRO A 161 -24.63 -2.20 -22.82
N ASP A 162 -25.27 -3.38 -22.86
CA ASP A 162 -25.51 -4.20 -21.67
C ASP A 162 -24.24 -4.60 -20.91
N PHE A 163 -23.11 -4.74 -21.60
CA PHE A 163 -21.83 -5.11 -20.98
C PHE A 163 -21.28 -4.03 -20.03
N LEU A 164 -21.75 -2.77 -20.15
CA LEU A 164 -21.42 -1.66 -19.26
C LEU A 164 -22.37 -1.53 -18.06
N ASN A 165 -23.47 -2.28 -18.06
CA ASN A 165 -24.50 -2.23 -17.03
C ASN A 165 -24.29 -3.25 -15.89
N LEU A 166 -23.07 -3.78 -15.73
CA LEU A 166 -22.77 -4.61 -14.57
C LEU A 166 -22.80 -3.74 -13.30
N SER A 167 -23.47 -4.23 -12.26
CA SER A 167 -23.30 -3.65 -10.93
C SER A 167 -21.85 -3.84 -10.47
N VAL A 168 -21.28 -2.87 -9.76
CA VAL A 168 -19.95 -2.95 -9.13
C VAL A 168 -19.72 -4.29 -8.43
N GLN A 169 -20.70 -4.75 -7.64
CA GLN A 169 -20.62 -6.02 -6.92
C GLN A 169 -20.49 -7.25 -7.82
N LYS A 170 -21.14 -7.25 -8.99
CA LYS A 170 -21.03 -8.33 -9.98
C LYS A 170 -19.69 -8.26 -10.71
N ALA A 171 -19.25 -7.05 -11.12
CA ALA A 171 -17.95 -6.86 -11.77
C ALA A 171 -16.80 -7.34 -10.85
N LEU A 172 -16.92 -7.08 -9.55
CA LEU A 172 -15.98 -7.53 -8.52
C LEU A 172 -16.30 -8.90 -7.91
N GLY A 173 -17.23 -9.67 -8.49
CA GLY A 173 -17.68 -10.99 -8.02
C GLY A 173 -16.66 -12.12 -8.14
N MET A 174 -15.37 -11.80 -8.23
CA MET A 174 -14.29 -12.74 -8.45
C MET A 174 -14.02 -13.61 -7.21
N LYS A 175 -13.72 -14.90 -7.45
CA LYS A 175 -13.34 -15.84 -6.38
C LYS A 175 -11.91 -15.56 -5.92
N VAL A 176 -11.78 -14.86 -4.78
CA VAL A 176 -10.49 -14.54 -4.15
C VAL A 176 -10.37 -15.22 -2.78
N LYS A 177 -9.13 -15.40 -2.31
CA LYS A 177 -8.86 -15.93 -0.97
C LYS A 177 -9.23 -14.94 0.14
N GLY A 178 -9.30 -15.45 1.37
CA GLY A 178 -9.45 -14.64 2.58
C GLY A 178 -10.89 -14.25 2.90
N GLU A 179 -11.03 -13.44 3.95
CA GLU A 179 -12.32 -13.05 4.53
C GLU A 179 -12.56 -11.55 4.36
N ALA A 180 -13.83 -11.17 4.30
CA ALA A 180 -14.28 -9.79 4.43
C ALA A 180 -13.85 -9.24 5.80
N ILE A 181 -13.57 -7.94 5.88
CA ILE A 181 -13.22 -7.30 7.15
C ILE A 181 -14.45 -6.66 7.75
N ARG A 182 -14.74 -7.02 9.01
CA ARG A 182 -15.83 -6.46 9.79
C ARG A 182 -15.45 -5.23 10.61
N PHE A 183 -14.20 -5.15 11.07
CA PHE A 183 -13.73 -4.12 12.02
C PHE A 183 -12.63 -3.22 11.44
N GLY A 184 -12.58 -3.12 10.12
CA GLY A 184 -11.63 -2.30 9.38
C GLY A 184 -12.28 -1.02 8.88
N GLN A 185 -11.50 -0.22 8.15
CA GLN A 185 -12.03 0.95 7.47
C GLN A 185 -12.82 0.51 6.24
N ASN A 186 -13.89 1.24 5.94
CA ASN A 186 -14.64 1.05 4.72
C ASN A 186 -14.14 2.00 3.63
N GLY A 187 -14.20 1.59 2.37
CA GLY A 187 -13.75 2.39 1.22
C GLY A 187 -14.64 3.60 0.94
N GLY A 188 -14.12 4.54 0.17
CA GLY A 188 -14.87 5.71 -0.31
C GLY A 188 -14.22 7.07 0.01
N GLU A 189 -14.39 8.00 -0.92
CA GLU A 189 -13.90 9.37 -0.85
C GLU A 189 -14.37 10.16 0.37
N LYS A 190 -15.68 10.24 0.61
CA LYS A 190 -16.26 10.95 1.77
C LYS A 190 -15.66 10.43 3.07
N ARG A 191 -15.55 9.11 3.24
CA ARG A 191 -14.94 8.50 4.43
C ARG A 191 -13.45 8.83 4.54
N GLY A 192 -12.75 8.90 3.41
CA GLY A 192 -11.35 9.35 3.35
C GLY A 192 -11.19 10.80 3.80
N ILE A 193 -12.06 11.69 3.34
CA ILE A 193 -12.10 13.11 3.72
C ILE A 193 -12.43 13.25 5.20
N GLU A 194 -13.50 12.63 5.70
CA GLU A 194 -13.87 12.63 7.12
C GLU A 194 -12.71 12.10 8.01
N THR A 195 -11.99 11.09 7.53
CA THR A 195 -10.81 10.55 8.24
C THR A 195 -9.67 11.57 8.28
N LEU A 196 -9.41 12.29 7.19
CA LEU A 196 -8.40 13.36 7.11
C LEU A 196 -8.75 14.51 8.05
N GLU A 197 -10.00 14.99 7.99
CA GLU A 197 -10.51 16.10 8.81
C GLU A 197 -10.41 15.76 10.30
N PHE A 198 -10.84 14.56 10.69
CA PHE A 198 -10.73 14.10 12.08
C PHE A 198 -9.27 13.97 12.53
N PHE A 199 -8.38 13.48 11.67
CA PHE A 199 -6.96 13.41 11.98
C PHE A 199 -6.37 14.81 12.24
N ILE A 200 -6.60 15.75 11.33
CA ILE A 200 -6.06 17.12 11.40
C ILE A 200 -6.67 17.91 12.56
N GLY A 201 -7.97 17.75 12.81
CA GLY A 201 -8.70 18.46 13.86
C GLY A 201 -8.43 17.96 15.27
N GLU A 202 -8.42 16.64 15.47
CA GLU A 202 -8.52 16.04 16.81
C GLU A 202 -7.30 15.20 17.23
N GLN A 203 -6.63 14.56 16.27
CA GLN A 203 -5.61 13.53 16.59
C GLN A 203 -4.17 13.98 16.41
N LEU A 204 -3.95 14.99 15.56
CA LEU A 204 -2.66 15.47 15.09
C LEU A 204 -1.66 15.71 16.23
N ALA A 205 -2.09 16.32 17.33
CA ALA A 205 -1.24 16.70 18.46
C ALA A 205 -0.45 15.52 19.08
N ASN A 206 -0.95 14.29 18.94
CA ASN A 206 -0.35 13.09 19.50
C ASN A 206 0.31 12.17 18.46
N TYR A 207 0.37 12.58 17.19
CA TYR A 207 0.79 11.72 16.09
C TYR A 207 2.21 11.15 16.29
N GLU A 208 3.23 12.00 16.43
CA GLU A 208 4.64 11.65 16.65
C GLU A 208 4.86 10.98 18.01
N LYS A 209 4.08 11.35 19.03
CA LYS A 209 4.21 10.74 20.36
C LYS A 209 3.80 9.27 20.34
N ASN A 210 2.79 8.93 19.53
CA ASN A 210 2.13 7.64 19.58
C ASN A 210 2.39 6.74 18.36
N TYR A 211 2.96 7.23 17.25
CA TYR A 211 3.06 6.45 16.00
C TYR A 211 3.74 5.08 16.14
N GLN A 212 4.62 4.89 17.12
CA GLN A 212 5.26 3.60 17.39
C GLN A 212 4.43 2.67 18.26
N LYS A 213 3.55 3.20 19.12
CA LYS A 213 2.78 2.43 20.11
C LYS A 213 1.58 1.76 19.43
N PRO A 214 1.43 0.43 19.48
CA PRO A 214 0.45 -0.28 18.66
C PRO A 214 -1.00 0.13 18.93
N LEU A 215 -1.41 0.20 20.20
CA LEU A 215 -2.77 0.59 20.54
C LEU A 215 -3.00 2.10 20.36
N ALA A 216 -2.13 2.94 20.90
CA ALA A 216 -2.31 4.40 20.84
C ALA A 216 -2.30 4.94 19.41
N SER A 217 -1.42 4.41 18.55
CA SER A 217 -1.37 4.79 17.13
C SER A 217 -2.65 4.46 16.35
N SER A 218 -3.47 3.51 16.82
CA SER A 218 -4.76 3.21 16.18
C SER A 218 -5.77 4.37 16.30
N PHE A 219 -5.53 5.30 17.25
CA PHE A 219 -6.35 6.49 17.50
C PHE A 219 -5.64 7.80 17.18
N SER A 220 -4.38 7.78 16.77
CA SER A 220 -3.60 9.02 16.56
C SER A 220 -2.87 9.09 15.23
N SER A 221 -2.88 8.02 14.44
CA SER A 221 -2.34 8.04 13.08
C SER A 221 -3.39 8.61 12.13
N SER A 222 -2.96 9.13 10.98
CA SER A 222 -3.91 9.63 9.97
C SER A 222 -4.91 8.59 9.48
N ARG A 223 -4.57 7.29 9.54
CA ARG A 223 -5.41 6.20 9.01
C ARG A 223 -5.74 6.36 7.53
N LEU A 224 -4.99 7.19 6.79
CA LEU A 224 -5.27 7.52 5.39
C LEU A 224 -4.72 6.51 4.37
N SER A 225 -3.85 5.60 4.80
CA SER A 225 -3.15 4.69 3.90
C SER A 225 -4.07 3.86 2.98
N PRO A 226 -5.22 3.28 3.40
CA PRO A 226 -6.08 2.56 2.46
C PRO A 226 -6.79 3.52 1.50
N TYR A 227 -7.23 4.70 1.95
CA TYR A 227 -7.85 5.69 1.07
C TYR A 227 -6.89 6.23 0.00
N LEU A 228 -5.61 6.41 0.35
CA LEU A 228 -4.57 6.80 -0.59
C LEU A 228 -4.24 5.68 -1.59
N ALA A 229 -4.23 4.42 -1.14
CA ALA A 229 -3.92 3.25 -1.99
C ALA A 229 -4.97 3.00 -3.09
N TYR A 230 -6.25 3.31 -2.81
CA TYR A 230 -7.35 3.21 -3.78
C TYR A 230 -7.72 4.56 -4.42
N GLY A 231 -6.99 5.63 -4.08
CA GLY A 231 -7.22 6.98 -4.55
C GLY A 231 -8.62 7.53 -4.23
N ASN A 232 -9.22 7.05 -3.14
CA ASN A 232 -10.42 7.64 -2.56
C ASN A 232 -10.15 9.07 -2.08
N ILE A 233 -8.91 9.38 -1.70
CA ILE A 233 -8.50 10.75 -1.41
C ILE A 233 -7.24 11.09 -2.19
N SER A 234 -7.18 12.31 -2.72
CA SER A 234 -5.95 12.81 -3.35
C SER A 234 -4.89 13.09 -2.28
N PRO A 235 -3.61 12.71 -2.50
CA PRO A 235 -2.52 13.15 -1.63
C PRO A 235 -2.35 14.67 -1.64
N ARG A 236 -2.74 15.36 -2.73
CA ARG A 236 -2.73 16.82 -2.82
C ARG A 236 -3.77 17.44 -1.90
N LEU A 237 -5.00 16.88 -1.86
CA LEU A 237 -6.02 17.32 -0.90
C LEU A 237 -5.53 17.19 0.55
N ALA A 238 -4.92 16.05 0.88
CA ALA A 238 -4.33 15.85 2.20
C ALA A 238 -3.20 16.85 2.52
N TYR A 239 -2.40 17.23 1.52
CA TYR A 239 -1.35 18.23 1.66
C TYR A 239 -1.92 19.64 1.88
N HIS A 240 -2.96 20.02 1.13
CA HIS A 240 -3.64 21.31 1.24
C HIS A 240 -4.31 21.49 2.61
N GLU A 241 -5.04 20.48 3.10
CA GLU A 241 -5.66 20.56 4.44
C GLU A 241 -4.60 20.66 5.55
N ALA A 242 -3.47 19.96 5.40
CA ALA A 242 -2.35 20.09 6.32
C ALA A 242 -1.72 21.49 6.28
N ALA A 243 -1.57 22.08 5.08
CA ALA A 243 -1.05 23.43 4.91
C ALA A 243 -1.99 24.49 5.52
N LYS A 244 -3.31 24.35 5.29
CA LYS A 244 -4.34 25.21 5.88
C LYS A 244 -4.34 25.16 7.41
N LYS A 245 -4.21 23.96 8.01
CA LYS A 245 -4.04 23.84 9.47
C LYS A 245 -2.75 24.51 9.94
N ALA A 246 -1.67 24.47 9.15
CA ALA A 246 -0.39 25.07 9.52
C ALA A 246 -0.45 26.60 9.70
N GLU A 247 -1.40 27.28 9.04
CA GLU A 247 -1.60 28.74 9.18
C GLU A 247 -2.02 29.14 10.60
N ASN A 248 -2.74 28.25 11.30
CA ASN A 248 -3.27 28.48 12.65
C ASN A 248 -3.01 27.27 13.56
N CYS A 249 -1.74 26.97 13.80
CA CYS A 249 -1.32 25.85 14.64
C CYS A 249 -0.34 26.25 15.73
N THR A 250 -0.25 25.41 16.77
CA THR A 250 0.84 25.47 17.75
C THR A 250 2.15 24.96 17.15
N GLU A 251 3.29 25.33 17.75
CA GLU A 251 4.60 24.81 17.31
C GLU A 251 4.69 23.27 17.37
N THR A 252 4.01 22.64 18.35
CA THR A 252 3.91 21.19 18.41
C THR A 252 3.13 20.64 17.21
N GLU A 253 1.95 21.17 16.90
CA GLU A 253 1.18 20.74 15.73
C GLU A 253 1.94 20.98 14.42
N LYS A 254 2.71 22.06 14.31
CA LYS A 254 3.56 22.33 13.14
C LYS A 254 4.58 21.23 12.88
N GLN A 255 5.22 20.72 13.94
CA GLN A 255 6.13 19.57 13.84
C GLN A 255 5.37 18.31 13.40
N GLN A 256 4.17 18.08 13.94
CA GLN A 256 3.31 16.95 13.56
C GLN A 256 2.87 17.01 12.09
N LEU A 257 2.52 18.19 11.59
CA LEU A 257 2.15 18.43 10.18
C LEU A 257 3.34 18.19 9.26
N SER A 258 4.51 18.68 9.62
CA SER A 258 5.75 18.43 8.87
C SER A 258 6.05 16.93 8.79
N LEU A 259 5.91 16.21 9.91
CA LEU A 259 6.02 14.75 9.92
C LEU A 259 4.98 14.09 9.02
N PHE A 260 3.71 14.51 9.07
CA PHE A 260 2.66 13.97 8.22
C PHE A 260 2.95 14.18 6.73
N GLN A 261 3.29 15.41 6.32
CA GLN A 261 3.68 15.73 4.94
C GLN A 261 4.91 14.94 4.48
N SER A 262 5.88 14.72 5.38
CA SER A 262 7.04 13.86 5.09
C SER A 262 6.64 12.42 4.76
N LYS A 263 5.56 11.90 5.38
CA LYS A 263 5.05 10.55 5.09
C LYS A 263 4.32 10.45 3.75
N LEU A 264 3.64 11.52 3.32
CA LEU A 264 3.10 11.60 1.97
C LEU A 264 4.22 11.59 0.91
N LEU A 265 5.31 12.30 1.18
CA LEU A 265 6.50 12.29 0.34
C LEU A 265 7.15 10.89 0.31
N GLU A 266 7.40 10.27 1.47
CA GLU A 266 8.00 8.93 1.57
C GLU A 266 7.20 7.87 0.78
N ARG A 267 5.86 7.94 0.84
CA ARG A 267 4.99 7.09 0.00
C ARG A 267 5.24 7.34 -1.48
N SER A 268 5.22 8.60 -1.91
CA SER A 268 5.42 8.97 -3.32
C SER A 268 6.82 8.57 -3.83
N GLU A 269 7.85 8.71 -3.00
CA GLU A 269 9.20 8.21 -3.30
C GLU A 269 9.21 6.68 -3.45
N ALA A 270 8.53 5.94 -2.57
CA ALA A 270 8.46 4.48 -2.67
C ALA A 270 7.76 4.01 -3.96
N LEU A 271 6.72 4.73 -4.40
CA LEU A 271 6.01 4.44 -5.65
C LEU A 271 6.84 4.83 -6.90
N GLN A 272 7.58 5.93 -6.84
CA GLN A 272 8.37 6.46 -7.96
C GLN A 272 9.59 5.61 -8.29
N TRP A 273 10.34 5.16 -7.28
CA TRP A 273 11.54 4.33 -7.46
C TRP A 273 11.25 2.92 -6.99
N GLN A 274 10.49 2.21 -7.81
CA GLN A 274 10.38 0.76 -7.69
C GLN A 274 11.74 0.17 -8.06
N GLU A 275 12.40 -0.48 -7.10
CA GLU A 275 13.63 -1.20 -7.37
C GLU A 275 13.28 -2.42 -8.24
N LYS A 276 13.52 -2.34 -9.56
CA LYS A 276 13.46 -3.50 -10.48
C LYS A 276 14.37 -4.66 -10.03
N GLU A 277 15.29 -4.40 -9.09
CA GLU A 277 16.25 -5.34 -8.51
C GLU A 277 15.63 -6.51 -7.72
N THR A 278 14.34 -6.47 -7.38
CA THR A 278 13.72 -7.57 -6.62
C THR A 278 13.44 -8.83 -7.44
N GLN A 279 13.37 -8.75 -8.78
CA GLN A 279 13.21 -9.96 -9.63
C GLN A 279 14.55 -10.56 -10.09
N ALA A 280 15.60 -9.76 -10.25
CA ALA A 280 16.88 -10.24 -10.79
C ALA A 280 17.73 -11.03 -9.78
N ASN A 281 17.49 -10.87 -8.46
CA ASN A 281 18.26 -11.54 -7.41
C ASN A 281 17.52 -12.74 -6.77
N ALA A 282 16.38 -13.16 -7.33
CA ALA A 282 15.58 -14.27 -6.81
C ALA A 282 16.28 -15.64 -6.93
N ALA A 283 17.27 -15.78 -7.81
CA ALA A 283 17.91 -17.06 -8.08
C ALA A 283 18.94 -17.50 -7.02
N ASP A 284 19.60 -16.58 -6.31
CA ASP A 284 20.91 -16.91 -5.70
C ASP A 284 20.98 -16.92 -4.16
N SER A 285 19.85 -16.98 -3.45
CA SER A 285 19.91 -16.93 -1.97
C SER A 285 18.78 -17.65 -1.21
N ASN A 286 18.00 -18.48 -1.91
CA ASN A 286 16.94 -19.28 -1.29
C ASN A 286 17.44 -20.55 -0.56
N SER A 287 18.74 -20.87 -0.60
CA SER A 287 19.26 -22.16 -0.09
C SER A 287 19.30 -22.28 1.45
N ALA A 288 19.25 -21.17 2.19
CA ALA A 288 19.41 -21.17 3.66
C ALA A 288 18.12 -20.90 4.45
N ARG A 289 16.99 -20.61 3.79
CA ARG A 289 15.73 -20.28 4.48
C ARG A 289 14.84 -21.51 4.64
N ALA A 290 14.30 -21.66 5.85
CA ALA A 290 13.50 -22.82 6.20
C ALA A 290 12.17 -22.81 5.42
N HIS A 291 11.89 -23.91 4.73
CA HIS A 291 10.57 -24.21 4.17
C HIS A 291 9.70 -24.90 5.23
N ASP A 292 9.60 -24.28 6.40
CA ASP A 292 8.86 -24.83 7.53
C ASP A 292 7.40 -24.37 7.47
N ALA A 293 6.56 -25.23 6.89
CA ALA A 293 5.14 -24.97 6.74
C ALA A 293 4.43 -24.83 8.10
N GLU A 294 4.91 -25.51 9.15
CA GLU A 294 4.31 -25.44 10.48
C GLU A 294 4.63 -24.10 11.16
N LEU A 295 5.88 -23.62 11.06
CA LEU A 295 6.24 -22.29 11.58
C LEU A 295 5.52 -21.17 10.83
N LEU A 296 5.39 -21.29 9.50
CA LEU A 296 4.62 -20.34 8.70
C LEU A 296 3.15 -20.33 9.14
N GLU A 297 2.55 -21.50 9.38
CA GLU A 297 1.18 -21.64 9.87
C GLU A 297 0.98 -20.95 11.23
N LYS A 298 1.86 -21.24 12.19
CA LYS A 298 1.80 -20.64 13.54
C LYS A 298 1.95 -19.13 13.47
N TRP A 299 2.86 -18.62 12.63
CA TRP A 299 3.03 -17.19 12.43
C TRP A 299 1.81 -16.54 11.76
N ARG A 300 1.31 -17.08 10.64
CA ARG A 300 0.18 -16.48 9.88
C ARG A 300 -1.16 -16.52 10.64
N THR A 301 -1.28 -17.40 11.64
CA THR A 301 -2.47 -17.50 12.50
C THR A 301 -2.32 -16.76 13.83
N GLY A 302 -1.11 -16.27 14.18
CA GLY A 302 -0.85 -15.61 15.45
C GLY A 302 -0.89 -16.58 16.64
N ASN A 303 -0.22 -17.72 16.50
CA ASN A 303 -0.08 -18.77 17.50
C ASN A 303 1.40 -19.15 17.71
N THR A 304 2.27 -18.14 17.75
CA THR A 304 3.73 -18.30 17.91
C THR A 304 4.15 -18.47 19.38
N GLY A 305 3.27 -18.14 20.33
CA GLY A 305 3.62 -18.08 21.74
C GLY A 305 4.43 -16.83 22.11
N ILE A 306 4.61 -15.88 21.18
CA ILE A 306 5.25 -14.58 21.41
C ILE A 306 4.18 -13.48 21.39
N PRO A 307 3.79 -12.91 22.55
CA PRO A 307 2.57 -12.10 22.68
C PRO A 307 2.45 -10.92 21.73
N SER A 308 3.53 -10.16 21.52
CA SER A 308 3.53 -9.01 20.62
C SER A 308 3.34 -9.40 19.15
N VAL A 309 3.90 -10.53 18.74
CA VAL A 309 3.75 -11.11 17.39
C VAL A 309 2.32 -11.58 17.18
N ASP A 310 1.81 -12.37 18.14
CA ASP A 310 0.46 -12.95 18.07
C ASP A 310 -0.61 -11.86 18.10
N ALA A 311 -0.48 -10.87 18.99
CA ALA A 311 -1.36 -9.70 19.04
C ALA A 311 -1.34 -8.91 17.73
N SER A 312 -0.15 -8.70 17.14
CA SER A 312 -0.02 -7.96 15.88
C SER A 312 -0.65 -8.69 14.70
N MET A 313 -0.42 -10.00 14.57
CA MET A 313 -1.03 -10.80 13.50
C MET A 313 -2.55 -10.86 13.67
N ARG A 314 -3.05 -11.11 14.89
CA ARG A 314 -4.50 -11.16 15.17
C ARG A 314 -5.17 -9.80 14.96
N CYS A 315 -4.51 -8.70 15.33
CA CYS A 315 -4.96 -7.34 15.02
C CYS A 315 -5.06 -7.10 13.51
N LEU A 316 -4.01 -7.46 12.77
CA LEU A 316 -3.97 -7.30 11.31
C LEU A 316 -5.05 -8.13 10.61
N ARG A 317 -5.26 -9.38 11.04
CA ARG A 317 -6.33 -10.23 10.50
C ARG A 317 -7.71 -9.61 10.72
N LYS A 318 -7.95 -9.06 11.92
CA LYS A 318 -9.24 -8.50 12.35
C LYS A 318 -9.55 -7.14 11.74
N THR A 319 -8.54 -6.28 11.57
CA THR A 319 -8.74 -4.86 11.23
C THR A 319 -8.15 -4.47 9.88
N GLY A 320 -7.26 -5.27 9.32
CA GLY A 320 -6.55 -4.99 8.07
C GLY A 320 -5.47 -3.92 8.18
N TRP A 321 -5.13 -3.46 9.39
CA TRP A 321 -4.17 -2.38 9.58
C TRP A 321 -3.25 -2.62 10.79
N LEU A 322 -1.99 -2.19 10.63
CA LEU A 322 -1.01 -2.05 11.72
C LEU A 322 -0.26 -0.74 11.54
N ASN A 323 0.26 -0.18 12.64
CA ASN A 323 1.20 0.92 12.57
C ASN A 323 2.58 0.44 12.10
N TYR A 324 3.40 1.37 11.62
CA TYR A 324 4.70 1.08 11.01
C TYR A 324 5.60 0.21 11.90
N SER A 325 5.69 0.51 13.20
CA SER A 325 6.53 -0.23 14.15
C SER A 325 6.10 -1.70 14.28
N SER A 326 4.79 -1.96 14.41
CA SER A 326 4.26 -3.33 14.50
C SER A 326 4.44 -4.10 13.20
N ARG A 327 4.27 -3.45 12.02
CA ARG A 327 4.54 -4.10 10.72
C ARG A 327 5.98 -4.58 10.64
N ARG A 328 6.94 -3.73 11.02
CA ARG A 328 8.37 -4.09 11.03
C ARG A 328 8.69 -5.19 12.01
N MET A 329 8.13 -5.14 13.21
CA MET A 329 8.30 -6.21 14.21
C MET A 329 7.76 -7.54 13.68
N LEU A 330 6.55 -7.54 13.13
CA LEU A 330 5.88 -8.74 12.62
C LEU A 330 6.62 -9.37 11.42
N ALA A 331 7.01 -8.55 10.44
CA ALA A 331 7.76 -8.99 9.27
C ALA A 331 9.21 -9.37 9.61
N GLY A 332 9.87 -8.60 10.50
CA GLY A 332 11.21 -8.92 11.00
C GLY A 332 11.26 -10.22 11.79
N PHE A 333 10.21 -10.54 12.55
CA PHE A 333 10.09 -11.83 13.23
C PHE A 333 10.08 -13.00 12.24
N ALA A 334 9.25 -12.93 11.18
CA ALA A 334 9.23 -13.94 10.13
C ALA A 334 10.58 -14.05 9.39
N CYS A 335 11.11 -12.92 8.92
CA CYS A 335 12.29 -12.89 8.05
C CYS A 335 13.61 -13.13 8.78
N ASN A 336 13.74 -12.66 10.03
CA ASN A 336 15.02 -12.65 10.75
C ASN A 336 15.07 -13.61 11.92
N ILE A 337 13.95 -13.88 12.60
CA ILE A 337 13.93 -14.75 13.78
C ILE A 337 13.56 -16.17 13.38
N LEU A 338 12.50 -16.34 12.60
CA LEU A 338 12.08 -17.65 12.10
C LEU A 338 12.80 -18.07 10.80
N LEU A 339 13.48 -17.13 10.13
CA LEU A 339 14.17 -17.35 8.86
C LEU A 339 13.26 -17.96 7.78
N LEU A 340 11.98 -17.57 7.79
CA LEU A 340 11.01 -17.98 6.79
C LEU A 340 11.38 -17.38 5.41
N ASP A 341 10.89 -18.04 4.38
CA ASP A 341 10.83 -17.48 3.03
C ASP A 341 10.10 -16.12 3.06
N TRP A 342 10.81 -15.04 2.71
CA TRP A 342 10.27 -13.69 2.82
C TRP A 342 9.21 -13.41 1.76
N GLU A 343 9.24 -14.08 0.61
CA GLU A 343 8.23 -13.86 -0.43
C GLU A 343 6.90 -14.46 0.01
N LYS A 344 6.93 -15.63 0.65
CA LYS A 344 5.75 -16.23 1.29
C LYS A 344 5.24 -15.37 2.43
N ALA A 345 6.12 -14.89 3.31
CA ALA A 345 5.73 -13.98 4.38
C ALA A 345 5.16 -12.66 3.82
N ALA A 346 5.74 -12.12 2.75
CA ALA A 346 5.26 -10.92 2.09
C ALA A 346 3.87 -11.15 1.52
N LEU A 347 3.62 -12.29 0.87
CA LEU A 347 2.32 -12.65 0.33
C LEU A 347 1.25 -12.77 1.42
N GLU A 348 1.55 -13.46 2.53
CA GLU A 348 0.62 -13.60 3.66
C GLU A 348 0.23 -12.24 4.24
N LEU A 349 1.20 -11.32 4.40
CA LEU A 349 0.90 -9.97 4.88
C LEU A 349 0.16 -9.12 3.84
N ALA A 350 0.53 -9.24 2.56
CA ALA A 350 -0.12 -8.52 1.47
C ALA A 350 -1.62 -8.83 1.43
N LEU A 351 -1.99 -10.10 1.57
CA LEU A 351 -3.38 -10.54 1.64
C LEU A 351 -4.18 -9.94 2.81
N LEU A 352 -3.51 -9.39 3.83
CA LEU A 352 -4.13 -8.84 5.03
C LEU A 352 -4.14 -7.31 5.10
N PHE A 353 -3.16 -6.62 4.51
CA PHE A 353 -3.08 -5.17 4.57
C PHE A 353 -4.11 -4.50 3.66
N LEU A 354 -5.09 -3.79 4.24
CA LEU A 354 -6.06 -3.01 3.46
C LEU A 354 -5.40 -1.96 2.56
N ASP A 355 -4.24 -1.45 2.98
CA ASP A 355 -3.44 -0.47 2.27
C ASP A 355 -2.27 -1.12 1.49
N HIS A 356 -2.45 -2.36 1.03
CA HIS A 356 -1.41 -3.06 0.29
C HIS A 356 -1.08 -2.34 -1.03
N GLU A 357 0.09 -1.72 -1.06
CA GLU A 357 0.72 -1.20 -2.28
C GLU A 357 1.98 -2.03 -2.58
N PRO A 358 2.04 -2.76 -3.71
CA PRO A 358 3.14 -3.68 -4.00
C PRO A 358 4.52 -3.04 -3.90
N ALA A 359 4.71 -1.85 -4.47
CA ALA A 359 5.99 -1.14 -4.45
C ALA A 359 6.47 -0.80 -3.03
N VAL A 360 5.56 -0.29 -2.19
CA VAL A 360 5.87 0.04 -0.79
C VAL A 360 6.14 -1.24 0.02
N HIS A 361 5.27 -2.22 -0.13
CA HIS A 361 5.31 -3.47 0.62
C HIS A 361 6.55 -4.30 0.32
N MET A 362 6.86 -4.52 -0.97
CA MET A 362 8.00 -5.33 -1.38
C MET A 362 9.33 -4.67 -1.01
N LYS A 363 9.43 -3.34 -1.09
CA LYS A 363 10.60 -2.60 -0.63
C LYS A 363 10.84 -2.80 0.87
N GLU A 364 9.83 -2.61 1.70
CA GLU A 364 9.96 -2.79 3.16
C GLU A 364 10.28 -4.24 3.53
N MET A 365 9.60 -5.22 2.91
CA MET A 365 9.89 -6.64 3.08
C MET A 365 11.32 -6.99 2.67
N GLY A 366 11.77 -6.46 1.53
CA GLY A 366 13.13 -6.63 1.00
C GLY A 366 14.19 -6.05 1.94
N ILE A 367 13.97 -4.87 2.52
CA ILE A 367 14.88 -4.29 3.53
C ILE A 367 15.00 -5.19 4.76
N LEU A 368 13.86 -5.66 5.29
CA LEU A 368 13.84 -6.54 6.47
C LEU A 368 14.44 -7.92 6.16
N ALA A 369 14.28 -8.40 4.94
CA ALA A 369 14.86 -9.66 4.46
C ALA A 369 16.36 -9.54 4.11
N GLY A 370 16.94 -8.34 4.09
CA GLY A 370 18.32 -8.10 3.67
C GLY A 370 18.56 -8.23 2.17
N LYS A 371 17.54 -7.93 1.34
CA LYS A 371 17.54 -8.05 -0.13
C LYS A 371 17.68 -6.73 -0.88
N SER A 372 17.29 -5.60 -0.28
CA SER A 372 17.29 -4.26 -0.93
C SER A 372 18.66 -3.55 -0.88
N GLY A 373 19.77 -4.29 -0.96
CA GLY A 373 21.14 -3.72 -0.93
C GLY A 373 21.54 -2.95 0.35
N SER A 374 20.65 -2.85 1.34
CA SER A 374 20.88 -2.16 2.61
C SER A 374 22.01 -2.82 3.39
N LYS A 375 23.01 -2.04 3.79
CA LYS A 375 24.21 -2.51 4.48
C LYS A 375 23.94 -3.07 5.88
N THR A 376 22.76 -2.85 6.46
CA THR A 376 22.42 -3.31 7.81
C THR A 376 20.94 -3.68 7.94
N VAL A 377 20.68 -4.97 8.16
CA VAL A 377 19.37 -5.46 8.61
C VAL A 377 19.26 -5.24 10.12
N LYS A 378 18.27 -4.45 10.56
CA LYS A 378 17.99 -4.23 11.98
C LYS A 378 17.03 -5.30 12.49
N ILE A 379 17.55 -6.27 13.24
CA ILE A 379 16.74 -7.29 13.91
C ILE A 379 15.99 -6.65 15.09
N ILE A 380 14.67 -6.81 15.12
CA ILE A 380 13.79 -6.33 16.18
C ILE A 380 13.52 -7.49 17.14
N ASP A 381 13.77 -7.27 18.43
CA ASP A 381 13.38 -8.21 19.49
C ASP A 381 11.89 -7.98 19.84
N PRO A 382 11.00 -8.93 19.55
CA PRO A 382 9.56 -8.77 19.77
C PRO A 382 9.19 -8.64 21.25
N VAL A 383 9.97 -9.25 22.17
CA VAL A 383 9.72 -9.17 23.61
C VAL A 383 10.13 -7.80 24.13
N LYS A 384 11.32 -7.33 23.76
CA LYS A 384 11.80 -5.98 24.11
C LYS A 384 10.87 -4.91 23.52
N TRP A 385 10.47 -5.06 22.26
CA TRP A 385 9.52 -4.18 21.60
C TRP A 385 8.21 -4.06 22.38
N GLY A 386 7.67 -5.20 22.84
CA GLY A 386 6.45 -5.22 23.65
C GLY A 386 6.62 -4.43 24.95
N LYS A 387 7.69 -4.71 25.70
CA LYS A 387 7.99 -4.01 26.96
C LYS A 387 8.16 -2.50 26.81
N GLU A 388 8.67 -2.04 25.67
CA GLU A 388 8.93 -0.60 25.42
C GLU A 388 7.70 0.14 24.86
N LEU A 389 6.88 -0.52 24.04
CA LEU A 389 5.82 0.15 23.26
C LEU A 389 4.39 -0.22 23.68
N ASP A 390 4.23 -1.31 24.44
CA ASP A 390 2.97 -1.79 25.01
C ASP A 390 3.17 -2.12 26.50
N THR A 391 3.71 -1.18 27.26
CA THR A 391 4.27 -1.38 28.63
C THR A 391 3.35 -2.10 29.63
N ASP A 392 2.03 -1.91 29.52
CA ASP A 392 1.01 -2.52 30.38
C ASP A 392 0.35 -3.77 29.75
N GLY A 393 0.74 -4.09 28.52
CA GLY A 393 0.18 -5.16 27.71
C GLY A 393 -1.22 -4.87 27.16
N SER A 394 -1.70 -3.62 27.17
CA SER A 394 -3.06 -3.28 26.76
C SER A 394 -3.37 -3.72 25.33
N PHE A 395 -2.41 -3.60 24.41
CA PHE A 395 -2.56 -4.12 23.04
C PHE A 395 -2.61 -5.64 23.02
N ILE A 396 -1.71 -6.32 23.74
CA ILE A 396 -1.70 -7.78 23.85
C ILE A 396 -3.03 -8.30 24.39
N ARG A 397 -3.53 -7.79 25.52
CA ARG A 397 -4.80 -8.21 26.14
C ARG A 397 -5.98 -8.07 25.19
N ARG A 398 -5.97 -7.03 24.35
CA ARG A 398 -7.05 -6.76 23.39
C ARG A 398 -7.13 -7.80 22.27
N TYR A 399 -6.00 -8.34 21.82
CA TYR A 399 -5.93 -9.22 20.66
C TYR A 399 -5.56 -10.67 20.98
N VAL A 400 -5.09 -10.93 22.20
CA VAL A 400 -4.75 -12.24 22.76
C VAL A 400 -5.59 -12.43 24.04
N PRO A 401 -6.90 -12.70 23.91
CA PRO A 401 -7.82 -12.72 25.05
C PRO A 401 -7.48 -13.77 26.12
N GLU A 402 -6.75 -14.82 25.75
CA GLU A 402 -6.23 -15.82 26.69
C GLU A 402 -5.17 -15.26 27.66
N LEU A 403 -4.57 -14.10 27.35
CA LEU A 403 -3.63 -13.38 28.21
C LEU A 403 -4.28 -12.18 28.93
N LYS A 404 -5.59 -11.99 28.83
CA LYS A 404 -6.28 -10.78 29.31
C LYS A 404 -6.09 -10.52 30.82
N ASP A 405 -5.93 -11.58 31.62
CA ASP A 405 -5.84 -11.52 33.10
C ASP A 405 -4.40 -11.72 33.61
N VAL A 406 -3.41 -11.88 32.73
CA VAL A 406 -2.00 -12.11 33.12
C VAL A 406 -1.38 -10.80 33.60
N ASP A 407 -0.74 -10.75 34.77
CA ASP A 407 -0.15 -9.49 35.27
C ASP A 407 0.83 -8.83 34.27
N ALA A 408 0.92 -7.49 34.29
CA ALA A 408 1.81 -6.74 33.41
C ALA A 408 3.28 -7.16 33.54
N ALA A 409 3.69 -7.69 34.70
CA ALA A 409 5.02 -8.25 34.91
C ALA A 409 5.34 -9.47 34.00
N TYR A 410 4.32 -10.23 33.60
CA TYR A 410 4.44 -11.45 32.81
C TYR A 410 3.88 -11.33 31.39
N ILE A 411 3.11 -10.29 31.08
CA ILE A 411 2.36 -10.20 29.81
C ILE A 411 3.21 -10.31 28.54
N HIS A 412 4.49 -9.89 28.60
CA HIS A 412 5.44 -9.99 27.48
C HIS A 412 6.27 -11.27 27.47
N GLU A 413 6.30 -12.01 28.58
CA GLU A 413 7.00 -13.28 28.75
C GLU A 413 6.11 -14.26 29.54
N PRO A 414 4.90 -14.61 29.05
CA PRO A 414 3.89 -15.34 29.83
C PRO A 414 4.36 -16.74 30.20
N TRP A 415 5.34 -17.30 29.49
CA TRP A 415 6.00 -18.56 29.87
C TRP A 415 6.73 -18.51 31.23
N LEU A 416 6.92 -17.32 31.81
CA LEU A 416 7.44 -17.13 33.18
C LEU A 416 6.32 -17.04 34.23
N TYR A 417 5.06 -17.00 33.81
CA TYR A 417 3.91 -16.97 34.71
C TYR A 417 3.74 -18.34 35.41
N PRO A 418 3.59 -18.39 36.76
CA PRO A 418 3.48 -19.66 37.48
C PRO A 418 2.35 -20.59 36.97
N GLY A 419 1.25 -20.01 36.51
CA GLY A 419 0.11 -20.73 35.95
C GLY A 419 0.11 -20.85 34.42
N PHE A 420 1.27 -20.72 33.75
CA PHE A 420 1.34 -20.60 32.28
C PHE A 420 0.51 -21.65 31.52
N PHE A 421 0.62 -22.92 31.91
CA PHE A 421 -0.09 -24.02 31.24
C PHE A 421 -1.62 -24.00 31.43
N GLN A 422 -2.13 -23.17 32.35
CA GLN A 422 -3.57 -22.96 32.57
C GLN A 422 -4.13 -21.82 31.72
N LEU A 423 -3.28 -21.00 31.09
CA LEU A 423 -3.70 -19.85 30.29
C LEU A 423 -4.34 -20.25 28.95
N GLY A 424 -4.06 -21.46 28.44
CA GLY A 424 -4.48 -21.86 27.09
C GLY A 424 -3.74 -21.12 25.97
N TYR A 425 -2.61 -20.47 26.27
CA TYR A 425 -1.75 -19.78 25.32
C TYR A 425 -0.58 -20.70 24.89
N PRO A 426 -0.21 -20.76 23.59
CA PRO A 426 0.85 -21.66 23.11
C PRO A 426 2.21 -21.37 23.74
N ALA A 427 2.99 -22.44 23.96
CA ALA A 427 4.40 -22.33 24.29
C ALA A 427 5.17 -21.61 23.16
N PRO A 428 6.20 -20.80 23.48
CA PRO A 428 7.01 -20.12 22.47
C PRO A 428 7.60 -21.10 21.46
N ILE A 429 7.36 -20.86 20.17
CA ILE A 429 7.91 -21.68 19.07
C ILE A 429 9.44 -21.61 18.97
N CYS A 430 10.06 -20.61 19.60
CA CYS A 430 11.50 -20.45 19.64
C CYS A 430 11.94 -19.66 20.88
N ASP A 431 13.18 -19.89 21.31
CA ASP A 431 13.89 -18.98 22.22
C ASP A 431 14.35 -17.74 21.44
N VAL A 432 13.62 -16.64 21.60
CA VAL A 432 13.85 -15.37 20.88
C VAL A 432 15.29 -14.87 21.04
N ARG A 433 15.89 -15.00 22.23
CA ARG A 433 17.25 -14.49 22.48
C ARG A 433 18.29 -15.31 21.72
N LYS A 434 18.14 -16.64 21.72
CA LYS A 434 19.00 -17.54 20.94
C LYS A 434 18.84 -17.30 19.44
N ALA A 435 17.60 -17.18 18.96
CA ALA A 435 17.30 -16.94 17.55
C ALA A 435 17.89 -15.61 17.05
N ILE A 436 17.77 -14.53 17.83
CA ILE A 436 18.39 -13.23 17.49
C ILE A 436 19.91 -13.34 17.40
N LYS A 437 20.55 -14.07 18.33
CA LYS A 437 22.00 -14.29 18.30
C LYS A 437 22.43 -15.05 17.04
N GLN A 438 21.67 -16.07 16.66
CA GLN A 438 21.90 -16.83 15.42
C GLN A 438 21.71 -15.97 14.18
N ALA A 439 20.64 -15.18 14.12
CA ALA A 439 20.35 -14.30 12.99
C ALA A 439 21.43 -13.24 12.78
N LYS A 440 21.92 -12.62 13.86
CA LYS A 440 23.06 -11.68 13.81
C LYS A 440 24.31 -12.34 13.24
N ARG A 441 24.63 -13.55 13.70
CA ARG A 441 25.78 -14.32 13.20
C ARG A 441 25.65 -14.62 11.71
N GLN A 442 24.47 -15.05 11.24
CA GLN A 442 24.25 -15.29 9.81
C GLN A 442 24.43 -14.03 8.95
N ILE A 443 23.93 -12.88 9.41
CA ILE A 443 24.15 -11.60 8.72
C ILE A 443 25.65 -11.24 8.68
N GLU A 444 26.38 -11.46 9.78
CA GLU A 444 27.83 -11.22 9.82
C GLU A 444 28.61 -12.14 8.88
N ASP A 445 28.23 -13.42 8.80
CA ASP A 445 28.89 -14.40 7.94
C ASP A 445 28.61 -14.10 6.46
N GLN A 446 27.38 -13.74 6.09
CA GLN A 446 27.04 -13.27 4.73
C GLN A 446 27.84 -12.04 4.31
N LYS A 447 28.14 -11.12 5.24
CA LYS A 447 28.98 -9.94 4.98
C LYS A 447 30.45 -10.30 4.73
N LYS A 448 30.94 -11.38 5.34
CA LYS A 448 32.32 -11.87 5.14
C LYS A 448 32.47 -12.57 3.80
N ASP A 449 31.48 -13.38 3.40
CA ASP A 449 31.49 -14.06 2.11
C ASP A 449 31.39 -13.09 0.92
N GLN A 450 30.84 -11.88 1.12
CA GLN A 450 30.67 -10.84 0.10
C GLN A 450 31.91 -9.93 -0.16
N LYS A 451 33.10 -10.20 0.38
CA LYS A 451 34.36 -9.48 -0.01
C LYS A 451 35.58 -10.43 -0.04
N PRO A 452 36.57 -10.33 -0.98
CA PRO A 452 36.80 -9.31 -2.03
C PRO A 452 37.12 -9.93 -3.43
N LYS A 453 36.11 -10.41 -4.18
CA LYS A 453 36.23 -10.62 -5.64
C LYS A 453 35.14 -9.92 -6.44
N ASP A 454 33.97 -9.66 -5.84
CA ASP A 454 32.82 -9.11 -6.58
C ASP A 454 32.73 -7.58 -6.57
N ILE A 455 33.34 -6.90 -5.60
CA ILE A 455 33.36 -5.42 -5.57
C ILE A 455 34.23 -4.82 -6.69
N LEU A 456 35.28 -5.54 -7.10
CA LEU A 456 36.13 -5.13 -8.23
C LEU A 456 35.43 -5.38 -9.57
N LYS A 457 34.64 -6.45 -9.70
CA LYS A 457 33.85 -6.71 -10.92
C LYS A 457 32.65 -5.77 -11.06
N SER A 458 31.94 -5.46 -9.97
CA SER A 458 30.78 -4.54 -10.04
C SER A 458 31.20 -3.09 -10.30
N LYS A 459 32.34 -2.65 -9.75
CA LYS A 459 32.91 -1.34 -10.09
C LYS A 459 33.42 -1.28 -11.53
N LYS A 460 34.05 -2.35 -12.02
CA LYS A 460 34.56 -2.39 -13.39
C LYS A 460 33.42 -2.44 -14.42
N ALA A 461 32.35 -3.19 -14.15
CA ALA A 461 31.15 -3.22 -14.98
C ALA A 461 30.38 -1.89 -14.97
N ALA A 462 30.33 -1.19 -13.83
CA ALA A 462 29.70 0.15 -13.76
C ALA A 462 30.52 1.20 -14.54
N LEU A 463 31.85 1.17 -14.44
CA LEU A 463 32.75 2.05 -15.21
C LEU A 463 32.75 1.74 -16.72
N GLU A 464 32.72 0.46 -17.11
CA GLU A 464 32.66 0.05 -18.53
C GLU A 464 31.27 0.35 -19.15
N SER A 465 30.20 0.47 -18.35
CA SER A 465 28.86 0.87 -18.82
C SER A 465 28.68 2.39 -18.95
N GLU A 466 29.46 3.20 -18.22
CA GLU A 466 29.45 4.66 -18.35
C GLU A 466 30.28 5.14 -19.57
N GLU A 467 31.31 4.38 -19.99
CA GLU A 467 32.11 4.70 -21.19
C GLU A 467 31.46 4.30 -22.53
N GLN A 468 30.33 3.59 -22.55
CA GLN A 468 29.62 3.19 -23.80
C GLN A 468 28.41 4.07 -24.17
N LEU A 469 28.17 5.17 -23.45
CA LEU A 469 27.09 6.13 -23.74
C LEU A 469 27.64 7.51 -24.13
N THR A 470 28.59 7.54 -25.06
CA THR A 470 28.86 8.72 -25.89
C THR A 470 28.36 8.44 -27.30
N TRP A 471 27.13 8.87 -27.59
CA TRP A 471 26.66 8.99 -28.96
C TRP A 471 26.97 10.40 -29.43
N ASP A 472 27.98 10.51 -30.29
CA ASP A 472 28.21 11.68 -31.12
C ASP A 472 27.00 11.89 -32.03
N PHE A 473 26.48 13.12 -32.03
CA PHE A 473 25.63 13.64 -33.10
C PHE A 473 26.25 14.94 -33.57
N ASP A 474 26.92 14.88 -34.73
CA ASP A 474 26.92 15.96 -35.71
C ASP A 474 25.54 16.08 -36.36
#